data_AF-A0A6V8DHF4-F1
#
_entry.id   AF-A0A6V8DHF4-F1
#
_cell.length_a   1.000
_cell.length_b   1.000
_cell.length_c   1.000
_cell.angle_alpha   90.00
_cell.angle_beta   90.00
_cell.angle_gamma   90.00
#
_symmetry.space_group_name_H-M   'P 1'
#
loop_
_entity.id
_entity.type
_entity.pdbx_description
1 polymer ?
#
loop_
_entity_poly.entity_id
_entity_poly.type
_entity_poly.pdbx_seq_one_letter_code
_entity_poly.pdbx_strand_id
1 'polypeptide(L)'
;MAMREQTARSVKLNREIARMLPEAMDKDRLVKIGYGSGGDTKPRDGDFGVLTHLPKGSRVLLLGNLGECVGAMNRGGTLNIEGSCESMLAAFQSDGRVVVERDVGDRLAMNMNGGSVTVMGSAGKDACAGMNDGIVVVRGQASSGAGSGMLGGTLIVMGSVGPDPGLGMKGGRVIIAGSCPPPGKGSTMRSITDKEVIELEEFLEPLGLSLEEDALVLVPDKESSIRGITPKRWVSEGFDGIGISPSSSDRIPDYSIIDTSISIIPVGSDEGVLELPVPWIIRSPRGFTYPDGQIRIPSIVDAGPKKGDLLIVGEGGLAEFPDNAGEISGIILDLQSLPPMNDAEIEAILVSLSSHLSSSSLILLRDGADRIEGLFRLVVDLDLDGAIVSLATPGGGRAAAALPRIGLASRAMGLDTQGRIIGIELEKQPSAEDLIIVRASGCSFVVGPIDEGNEISDISETIIPEIVGIMKEAGLSNFHNVGRRILRAKDMETAAISGLRLIGFERPLPMWLGN
;
A
#
# COMPACT_ATOMS: atom_id res chain seq x y z
N MET A 1 23.10 -0.57 -2.67
CA MET A 1 23.85 0.38 -1.81
C MET A 1 23.52 1.83 -2.16
N ALA A 2 23.60 2.25 -3.43
CA ALA A 2 23.21 3.61 -3.86
C ALA A 2 21.72 3.95 -3.62
N MET A 3 20.81 3.02 -3.91
CA MET A 3 19.35 3.24 -3.74
C MET A 3 18.97 3.46 -2.26
N ARG A 4 19.43 2.60 -1.34
CA ARG A 4 19.19 2.76 0.11
C ARG A 4 19.71 4.09 0.68
N GLU A 5 20.83 4.59 0.16
CA GLU A 5 21.38 5.90 0.56
C GLU A 5 20.45 7.04 0.10
N GLN A 6 19.88 6.92 -1.09
CA GLN A 6 18.90 7.85 -1.65
C GLN A 6 17.56 7.79 -0.88
N THR A 7 17.09 6.60 -0.51
CA THR A 7 15.93 6.38 0.37
C THR A 7 16.13 7.10 1.71
N ALA A 8 17.25 6.84 2.39
CA ALA A 8 17.57 7.45 3.69
C ALA A 8 17.71 8.98 3.61
N ARG A 9 18.30 9.49 2.53
CA ARG A 9 18.40 10.93 2.25
C ARG A 9 17.01 11.56 2.08
N SER A 10 16.13 10.92 1.31
CA SER A 10 14.77 11.41 1.05
C SER A 10 13.91 11.41 2.31
N VAL A 11 13.97 10.33 3.11
CA VAL A 11 13.32 10.26 4.44
C VAL A 11 13.81 11.39 5.36
N LYS A 12 15.12 11.64 5.39
CA LYS A 12 15.70 12.73 6.18
C LYS A 12 15.19 14.09 5.73
N LEU A 13 15.12 14.33 4.42
CA LEU A 13 14.61 15.58 3.86
C LEU A 13 13.15 15.84 4.27
N ASN A 14 12.27 14.83 4.17
CA ASN A 14 10.88 14.97 4.61
C ASN A 14 10.78 15.31 6.10
N ARG A 15 11.57 14.65 6.95
CA ARG A 15 11.60 14.95 8.39
C ARG A 15 12.11 16.36 8.70
N GLU A 16 13.08 16.87 7.93
CA GLU A 16 13.55 18.26 8.06
C GLU A 16 12.45 19.25 7.66
N ILE A 17 11.78 19.02 6.53
CA ILE A 17 10.69 19.87 6.04
C ILE A 17 9.54 19.90 7.06
N ALA A 18 9.11 18.74 7.54
CA ALA A 18 8.02 18.62 8.52
C ALA A 18 8.31 19.42 9.81
N ARG A 19 9.58 19.53 10.22
CA ARG A 19 9.98 20.36 11.38
C ARG A 19 9.97 21.86 11.08
N MET A 20 10.30 22.25 9.84
CA MET A 20 10.38 23.66 9.44
C MET A 20 9.01 24.28 9.16
N LEU A 21 8.05 23.48 8.68
CA LEU A 21 6.76 23.95 8.21
C LEU A 21 5.93 24.70 9.27
N PRO A 22 5.78 24.23 10.53
CA PRO A 22 4.96 24.92 11.52
C PRO A 22 5.44 26.36 11.78
N GLU A 23 6.74 26.56 12.03
CA GLU A 23 7.30 27.90 12.26
C GLU A 23 7.22 28.78 11.01
N ALA A 24 7.41 28.21 9.82
CA ALA A 24 7.29 28.94 8.57
C ALA A 24 5.85 29.41 8.33
N MET A 25 4.86 28.57 8.64
CA MET A 25 3.44 28.91 8.52
C MET A 25 3.04 30.00 9.53
N ASP A 26 3.48 29.89 10.78
CA ASP A 26 3.22 30.91 11.82
C ASP A 26 3.79 32.29 11.45
N LYS A 27 4.87 32.31 10.65
CA LYS A 27 5.55 33.54 10.22
C LYS A 27 5.22 33.96 8.78
N ASP A 28 4.30 33.26 8.10
CA ASP A 28 4.00 33.40 6.66
C ASP A 28 5.26 33.46 5.77
N ARG A 29 6.18 32.51 6.00
CA ARG A 29 7.46 32.41 5.27
C ARG A 29 7.43 31.27 4.27
N LEU A 30 8.06 31.52 3.12
CA LEU A 30 8.36 30.50 2.12
C LEU A 30 9.55 29.65 2.58
N VAL A 31 9.36 28.33 2.63
CA VAL A 31 10.46 27.37 2.82
C VAL A 31 11.16 27.17 1.48
N LYS A 32 12.46 27.51 1.41
CA LYS A 32 13.27 27.35 0.20
C LYS A 32 14.25 26.19 0.36
N ILE A 33 14.22 25.25 -0.57
CA ILE A 33 15.07 24.05 -0.60
C ILE A 33 15.93 24.10 -1.85
N GLY A 34 17.22 23.86 -1.69
CA GLY A 34 18.19 23.98 -2.77
C GLY A 34 18.74 25.40 -2.98
N TYR A 35 18.53 26.28 -1.99
CA TYR A 35 19.12 27.62 -1.93
C TYR A 35 19.90 27.77 -0.63
N GLY A 36 21.13 28.26 -0.70
CA GLY A 36 21.94 28.59 0.45
C GLY A 36 21.68 30.01 0.96
N SER A 37 22.20 30.30 2.16
CA SER A 37 21.96 31.56 2.88
C SER A 37 22.56 32.79 2.19
N GLY A 38 23.53 32.59 1.28
CA GLY A 38 24.17 33.66 0.52
C GLY A 38 23.60 33.87 -0.89
N GLY A 39 22.53 33.17 -1.25
CA GLY A 39 21.99 33.15 -2.62
C GLY A 39 22.68 32.17 -3.56
N ASP A 40 23.57 31.32 -3.06
CA ASP A 40 24.12 30.18 -3.78
C ASP A 40 23.04 29.12 -4.03
N THR A 41 23.03 28.52 -5.23
CA THR A 41 22.11 27.42 -5.54
C THR A 41 22.78 26.08 -5.30
N LYS A 42 22.03 25.17 -4.69
CA LYS A 42 22.40 23.77 -4.47
C LYS A 42 21.24 22.88 -4.89
N PRO A 43 21.02 22.69 -6.20
CA PRO A 43 19.91 21.91 -6.70
C PRO A 43 19.87 20.52 -6.06
N ARG A 44 18.65 20.03 -5.79
CA ARG A 44 18.40 18.68 -5.30
C ARG A 44 18.17 17.76 -6.49
N ASP A 45 19.06 16.80 -6.68
CA ASP A 45 18.90 15.77 -7.71
C ASP A 45 18.61 14.40 -7.08
N GLY A 46 17.59 13.73 -7.62
CA GLY A 46 17.20 12.36 -7.30
C GLY A 46 16.42 12.16 -6.00
N ASP A 47 16.07 13.20 -5.24
CA ASP A 47 15.18 12.98 -4.08
C ASP A 47 13.78 12.55 -4.58
N PHE A 48 13.19 11.53 -3.96
CA PHE A 48 11.92 10.91 -4.40
C PHE A 48 11.03 10.61 -3.18
N GLY A 49 9.72 10.54 -3.37
CA GLY A 49 8.77 10.40 -2.27
C GLY A 49 8.81 11.58 -1.28
N VAL A 50 9.24 12.75 -1.74
CA VAL A 50 9.46 13.95 -0.92
C VAL A 50 8.40 15.01 -1.13
N LEU A 51 8.32 15.96 -0.18
CA LEU A 51 7.36 17.07 -0.21
C LEU A 51 5.90 16.58 -0.24
N THR A 52 5.65 15.42 0.36
CA THR A 52 4.31 14.85 0.45
C THR A 52 3.55 15.43 1.64
N HIS A 53 2.22 15.28 1.63
CA HIS A 53 1.36 15.65 2.77
C HIS A 53 1.45 17.11 3.22
N LEU A 54 1.79 18.03 2.30
CA LEU A 54 1.93 19.44 2.66
C LEU A 54 0.60 19.99 3.23
N PRO A 55 0.61 20.53 4.46
CA PRO A 55 -0.62 20.98 5.11
C PRO A 55 -1.09 22.30 4.52
N LYS A 56 -2.38 22.60 4.70
CA LYS A 56 -2.98 23.86 4.26
C LYS A 56 -2.20 25.08 4.77
N GLY A 57 -1.87 26.00 3.87
CA GLY A 57 -1.12 27.22 4.17
C GLY A 57 0.40 27.07 4.16
N SER A 58 0.93 25.86 4.04
CA SER A 58 2.37 25.66 3.80
C SER A 58 2.77 26.17 2.41
N ARG A 59 3.99 26.74 2.32
CA ARG A 59 4.55 27.29 1.08
C ARG A 59 5.98 26.80 0.94
N VAL A 60 6.25 26.04 -0.11
CA VAL A 60 7.56 25.45 -0.37
C VAL A 60 8.00 25.76 -1.80
N LEU A 61 9.27 26.13 -1.95
CA LEU A 61 9.97 26.28 -3.21
C LEU A 61 11.18 25.35 -3.21
N LEU A 62 11.31 24.50 -4.22
CA LEU A 62 12.43 23.59 -4.38
C LEU A 62 13.09 23.79 -5.74
N LEU A 63 14.43 23.82 -5.75
CA LEU A 63 15.26 23.81 -6.96
C LEU A 63 15.90 22.45 -7.18
N GLY A 64 15.71 21.84 -8.36
CA GLY A 64 16.38 20.60 -8.76
C GLY A 64 15.52 19.59 -9.54
N ASN A 65 16.12 18.47 -9.96
CA ASN A 65 15.43 17.42 -10.71
C ASN A 65 15.13 16.24 -9.79
N LEU A 66 13.85 16.03 -9.52
CA LEU A 66 13.38 15.09 -8.52
C LEU A 66 12.89 13.79 -9.15
N GLY A 67 12.85 12.73 -8.33
CA GLY A 67 12.34 11.43 -8.72
C GLY A 67 10.82 11.33 -8.61
N GLU A 68 10.35 10.13 -8.28
CA GLU A 68 8.95 9.73 -8.28
C GLU A 68 8.20 10.26 -7.04
N CYS A 69 6.87 10.36 -7.15
CA CYS A 69 5.96 10.65 -6.04
C CYS A 69 6.26 11.95 -5.27
N VAL A 70 6.77 12.96 -5.99
CA VAL A 70 7.05 14.27 -5.42
C VAL A 70 5.76 15.08 -5.30
N GLY A 71 5.56 15.77 -4.18
CA GLY A 71 4.37 16.60 -3.99
C GLY A 71 3.06 15.81 -3.95
N ALA A 72 3.15 14.47 -3.92
CA ALA A 72 1.99 13.58 -3.84
C ALA A 72 1.30 13.72 -2.48
N MET A 73 0.03 13.30 -2.40
CA MET A 73 -0.75 13.30 -1.17
C MET A 73 -0.85 14.70 -0.53
N ASN A 74 -0.74 15.78 -1.33
CA ASN A 74 -0.83 17.15 -0.84
C ASN A 74 -2.22 17.45 -0.26
N ARG A 75 -2.27 18.18 0.86
CA ARG A 75 -3.47 18.39 1.69
C ARG A 75 -3.87 19.87 1.79
N GLY A 76 -3.41 20.69 0.85
CA GLY A 76 -3.68 22.13 0.81
C GLY A 76 -2.44 23.03 0.79
N GLY A 77 -1.24 22.45 0.73
CA GLY A 77 0.01 23.21 0.61
C GLY A 77 0.24 23.78 -0.79
N THR A 78 1.06 24.83 -0.87
CA THR A 78 1.58 25.38 -2.12
C THR A 78 3.01 24.92 -2.33
N LEU A 79 3.27 24.23 -3.44
CA LEU A 79 4.57 23.71 -3.83
C LEU A 79 4.96 24.24 -5.20
N ASN A 80 6.14 24.86 -5.28
CA ASN A 80 6.76 25.28 -6.53
C ASN A 80 8.08 24.51 -6.72
N ILE A 81 8.28 23.94 -7.90
CA ILE A 81 9.50 23.18 -8.25
C ILE A 81 10.14 23.82 -9.48
N GLU A 82 11.31 24.40 -9.27
CA GLU A 82 12.21 24.89 -10.32
C GLU A 82 13.04 23.71 -10.83
N GLY A 83 12.48 22.93 -11.76
CA GLY A 83 13.10 21.74 -12.31
C GLY A 83 12.09 20.74 -12.85
N SER A 84 12.53 19.48 -13.00
CA SER A 84 11.73 18.35 -13.50
C SER A 84 11.39 17.37 -12.38
N CYS A 85 10.35 16.56 -12.59
CA CYS A 85 9.99 15.44 -11.71
C CYS A 85 9.76 14.18 -12.54
N GLU A 86 10.01 13.01 -11.97
CA GLU A 86 9.65 11.74 -12.62
C GLU A 86 8.16 11.43 -12.40
N SER A 87 7.77 10.17 -12.26
CA SER A 87 6.36 9.77 -12.23
C SER A 87 5.63 10.17 -10.94
N MET A 88 4.29 10.21 -10.99
CA MET A 88 3.40 10.44 -9.85
C MET A 88 3.54 11.80 -9.14
N LEU A 89 3.97 12.85 -9.85
CA LEU A 89 3.88 14.21 -9.31
C LEU A 89 2.42 14.51 -8.93
N ALA A 90 2.20 15.00 -7.71
CA ALA A 90 0.87 15.37 -7.19
C ALA A 90 -0.18 14.24 -7.25
N ALA A 91 0.24 12.98 -7.34
CA ALA A 91 -0.66 11.84 -7.27
C ALA A 91 -1.37 11.79 -5.90
N PHE A 92 -2.61 11.34 -5.87
CA PHE A 92 -3.45 11.23 -4.67
C PHE A 92 -3.61 12.56 -3.89
N GLN A 93 -3.42 13.70 -4.54
CA GLN A 93 -3.60 15.02 -3.91
C GLN A 93 -5.06 15.24 -3.53
N SER A 94 -5.31 15.68 -2.29
CA SER A 94 -6.64 16.05 -1.80
C SER A 94 -6.96 17.52 -2.03
N ASP A 95 -5.98 18.41 -1.85
CA ASP A 95 -6.11 19.85 -2.09
C ASP A 95 -4.72 20.50 -2.23
N GLY A 96 -4.68 21.77 -2.62
CA GLY A 96 -3.47 22.59 -2.69
C GLY A 96 -3.10 23.03 -4.09
N ARG A 97 -1.88 23.58 -4.23
CA ARG A 97 -1.35 24.07 -5.51
C ARG A 97 0.05 23.52 -5.73
N VAL A 98 0.27 22.85 -6.86
CA VAL A 98 1.59 22.36 -7.27
C VAL A 98 1.96 22.99 -8.60
N VAL A 99 3.15 23.58 -8.71
CA VAL A 99 3.67 24.17 -9.95
C VAL A 99 5.06 23.60 -10.24
N VAL A 100 5.27 23.12 -11.47
CA VAL A 100 6.57 22.60 -11.93
C VAL A 100 6.98 23.31 -13.20
N GLU A 101 8.20 23.83 -13.22
CA GLU A 101 8.70 24.66 -14.34
C GLU A 101 9.10 23.87 -15.58
N ARG A 102 9.40 22.58 -15.45
CA ARG A 102 9.83 21.73 -16.57
C ARG A 102 8.92 20.51 -16.72
N ASP A 103 9.47 19.47 -17.35
CA ASP A 103 8.76 18.23 -17.68
C ASP A 103 8.51 17.37 -16.44
N VAL A 104 7.44 16.59 -16.53
CA VAL A 104 7.00 15.62 -15.53
C VAL A 104 6.84 14.25 -16.18
N GLY A 105 7.20 13.20 -15.46
CA GLY A 105 7.05 11.82 -15.90
C GLY A 105 5.60 11.32 -15.95
N ASP A 106 5.45 10.00 -15.90
CA ASP A 106 4.17 9.30 -16.04
C ASP A 106 3.25 9.57 -14.83
N ARG A 107 1.92 9.40 -15.01
CA ARG A 107 0.92 9.44 -13.93
C ARG A 107 0.88 10.74 -13.11
N LEU A 108 1.15 11.87 -13.76
CA LEU A 108 0.90 13.21 -13.24
C LEU A 108 -0.52 13.29 -12.67
N ALA A 109 -0.68 13.73 -11.41
CA ALA A 109 -1.98 13.94 -10.76
C ALA A 109 -2.93 12.72 -10.83
N MET A 110 -2.37 11.50 -10.82
CA MET A 110 -3.16 10.26 -10.78
C MET A 110 -4.03 10.22 -9.52
N ASN A 111 -5.30 9.86 -9.68
CA ASN A 111 -6.30 9.77 -8.60
C ASN A 111 -6.38 11.04 -7.72
N MET A 112 -6.10 12.22 -8.29
CA MET A 112 -6.27 13.50 -7.61
C MET A 112 -7.74 13.78 -7.28
N ASN A 113 -8.00 14.23 -6.05
CA ASN A 113 -9.32 14.52 -5.51
C ASN A 113 -9.63 16.02 -5.39
N GLY A 114 -8.66 16.90 -5.63
CA GLY A 114 -8.86 18.34 -5.56
C GLY A 114 -7.58 19.17 -5.62
N GLY A 115 -7.76 20.49 -5.70
CA GLY A 115 -6.70 21.47 -5.84
C GLY A 115 -6.31 21.75 -7.30
N SER A 116 -5.11 22.30 -7.50
CA SER A 116 -4.59 22.70 -8.81
C SER A 116 -3.15 22.24 -9.04
N VAL A 117 -2.86 21.80 -10.27
CA VAL A 117 -1.50 21.45 -10.70
C VAL A 117 -1.17 22.16 -12.01
N THR A 118 0.00 22.78 -12.09
CA THR A 118 0.47 23.46 -13.31
C THR A 118 1.84 22.94 -13.69
N VAL A 119 1.97 22.44 -14.91
CA VAL A 119 3.23 21.96 -15.49
C VAL A 119 3.57 22.84 -16.68
N MET A 120 4.70 23.55 -16.59
CA MET A 120 5.15 24.44 -17.66
C MET A 120 5.87 23.70 -18.80
N GLY A 121 6.31 22.47 -18.56
CA GLY A 121 6.79 21.53 -19.57
C GLY A 121 5.72 20.55 -20.05
N SER A 122 6.16 19.36 -20.45
CA SER A 122 5.34 18.24 -20.91
C SER A 122 5.08 17.21 -19.80
N ALA A 123 4.06 16.39 -19.99
CA ALA A 123 3.69 15.29 -19.09
C ALA A 123 3.85 13.92 -19.78
N GLY A 124 4.21 12.91 -18.99
CA GLY A 124 4.34 11.53 -19.44
C GLY A 124 3.00 10.83 -19.73
N LYS A 125 3.02 9.49 -19.66
CA LYS A 125 1.86 8.64 -19.91
C LYS A 125 0.84 8.76 -18.78
N ASP A 126 -0.43 8.54 -19.10
CA ASP A 126 -1.51 8.42 -18.12
C ASP A 126 -1.64 9.65 -17.20
N ALA A 127 -1.36 10.85 -17.75
CA ALA A 127 -1.58 12.11 -17.05
C ALA A 127 -3.06 12.24 -16.65
N CYS A 128 -3.32 12.57 -15.38
CA CYS A 128 -4.63 12.65 -14.73
C CYS A 128 -5.44 11.34 -14.81
N ALA A 129 -4.77 10.19 -14.88
CA ALA A 129 -5.48 8.92 -14.84
C ALA A 129 -6.24 8.75 -13.52
N GLY A 130 -7.52 8.36 -13.60
CA GLY A 130 -8.38 8.16 -12.44
C GLY A 130 -8.69 9.43 -11.62
N MET A 131 -8.37 10.63 -12.13
CA MET A 131 -8.65 11.90 -11.44
C MET A 131 -10.14 12.06 -11.12
N ASN A 132 -10.45 12.40 -9.87
CA ASN A 132 -11.81 12.57 -9.35
C ASN A 132 -12.26 14.02 -9.40
N ASP A 133 -11.38 14.97 -9.07
CA ASP A 133 -11.68 16.40 -9.11
C ASP A 133 -10.38 17.24 -9.14
N GLY A 134 -10.52 18.55 -9.34
CA GLY A 134 -9.44 19.52 -9.42
C GLY A 134 -9.16 20.00 -10.85
N ILE A 135 -8.10 20.79 -11.00
CA ILE A 135 -7.66 21.32 -12.29
C ILE A 135 -6.18 21.09 -12.53
N VAL A 136 -5.84 20.56 -13.71
CA VAL A 136 -4.45 20.35 -14.13
C VAL A 136 -4.21 21.06 -15.45
N VAL A 137 -3.17 21.89 -15.51
CA VAL A 137 -2.75 22.60 -16.72
C VAL A 137 -1.36 22.13 -17.12
N VAL A 138 -1.23 21.61 -18.34
CA VAL A 138 0.04 21.21 -18.96
C VAL A 138 0.29 22.12 -20.16
N ARG A 139 1.32 22.96 -20.09
CA ARG A 139 1.68 23.87 -21.18
C ARG A 139 2.28 23.14 -22.39
N GLY A 140 3.01 22.05 -22.14
CA GLY A 140 3.62 21.23 -23.17
C GLY A 140 2.66 20.18 -23.72
N GLN A 141 3.24 19.04 -24.10
CA GLN A 141 2.51 17.89 -24.63
C GLN A 141 2.17 16.91 -23.50
N ALA A 142 1.15 16.08 -23.71
CA ALA A 142 0.90 14.92 -22.87
C ALA A 142 1.09 13.63 -23.69
N SER A 143 1.66 12.59 -23.09
CA SER A 143 1.86 11.31 -23.78
C SER A 143 0.54 10.54 -23.95
N SER A 144 0.62 9.23 -24.17
CA SER A 144 -0.56 8.35 -24.31
C SER A 144 -1.42 8.34 -23.04
N GLY A 145 -2.72 8.17 -23.20
CA GLY A 145 -3.63 7.90 -22.09
C GLY A 145 -3.98 9.12 -21.21
N ALA A 146 -3.81 10.35 -21.71
CA ALA A 146 -4.23 11.55 -20.99
C ALA A 146 -5.72 11.49 -20.60
N GLY A 147 -6.03 11.64 -19.32
CA GLY A 147 -7.39 11.55 -18.78
C GLY A 147 -7.98 10.13 -18.76
N SER A 148 -7.17 9.08 -18.82
CA SER A 148 -7.65 7.69 -18.78
C SER A 148 -8.38 7.38 -17.48
N GLY A 149 -9.60 6.84 -17.56
CA GLY A 149 -10.40 6.50 -16.39
C GLY A 149 -10.82 7.69 -15.52
N MET A 150 -10.66 8.92 -16.01
CA MET A 150 -11.03 10.14 -15.28
C MET A 150 -12.51 10.11 -14.87
N LEU A 151 -12.76 10.42 -13.59
CA LEU A 151 -14.07 10.40 -12.93
C LEU A 151 -14.64 11.81 -12.76
N GLY A 152 -13.79 12.84 -12.75
CA GLY A 152 -14.17 14.25 -12.65
C GLY A 152 -12.96 15.18 -12.75
N GLY A 153 -13.18 16.49 -12.62
CA GLY A 153 -12.15 17.52 -12.77
C GLY A 153 -11.94 18.02 -14.20
N THR A 154 -10.87 18.81 -14.39
CA THR A 154 -10.49 19.41 -15.68
C THR A 154 -8.99 19.23 -15.94
N LEU A 155 -8.63 18.61 -17.07
CA LEU A 155 -7.25 18.59 -17.58
C LEU A 155 -7.17 19.50 -18.81
N ILE A 156 -6.23 20.44 -18.84
CA ILE A 156 -5.96 21.31 -19.98
C ILE A 156 -4.55 21.01 -20.48
N VAL A 157 -4.42 20.65 -21.75
CA VAL A 157 -3.16 20.44 -22.45
C VAL A 157 -3.04 21.45 -23.58
N MET A 158 -2.09 22.37 -23.47
CA MET A 158 -1.88 23.41 -24.50
C MET A 158 -1.16 22.87 -25.73
N GLY A 159 -0.45 21.73 -25.61
CA GLY A 159 0.18 21.03 -26.71
C GLY A 159 -0.66 19.88 -27.27
N SER A 160 0.01 18.98 -28.00
CA SER A 160 -0.58 17.76 -28.54
C SER A 160 -0.69 16.66 -27.49
N VAL A 161 -1.63 15.73 -27.68
CA VAL A 161 -1.77 14.54 -26.84
C VAL A 161 -1.43 13.26 -27.61
N GLY A 162 -0.96 12.24 -26.90
CA GLY A 162 -0.68 10.92 -27.46
C GLY A 162 -1.94 10.06 -27.70
N PRO A 163 -1.76 8.80 -28.13
CA PRO A 163 -2.85 7.86 -28.40
C PRO A 163 -3.75 7.58 -27.19
N ASP A 164 -4.98 7.17 -27.49
CA ASP A 164 -6.03 6.77 -26.53
C ASP A 164 -6.35 7.81 -25.44
N PRO A 165 -6.44 9.12 -25.75
CA PRO A 165 -6.82 10.11 -24.74
C PRO A 165 -8.28 9.89 -24.30
N GLY A 166 -8.56 10.05 -23.02
CA GLY A 166 -9.90 9.81 -22.45
C GLY A 166 -10.34 8.35 -22.42
N LEU A 167 -9.42 7.38 -22.53
CA LEU A 167 -9.76 5.96 -22.47
C LEU A 167 -10.50 5.61 -21.17
N GLY A 168 -11.73 5.12 -21.28
CA GLY A 168 -12.56 4.73 -20.14
C GLY A 168 -13.00 5.89 -19.25
N MET A 169 -12.95 7.13 -19.74
CA MET A 169 -13.42 8.34 -19.04
C MET A 169 -14.90 8.21 -18.66
N LYS A 170 -15.24 8.57 -17.40
CA LYS A 170 -16.60 8.51 -16.86
C LYS A 170 -17.13 9.87 -16.39
N GLY A 171 -16.23 10.83 -16.15
CA GLY A 171 -16.58 12.20 -15.81
C GLY A 171 -15.43 13.16 -16.08
N GLY A 172 -15.70 14.45 -15.87
CA GLY A 172 -14.74 15.53 -16.12
C GLY A 172 -14.68 15.97 -17.58
N ARG A 173 -13.61 16.70 -17.92
CA ARG A 173 -13.30 17.14 -19.29
C ARG A 173 -11.79 17.24 -19.51
N VAL A 174 -11.34 16.89 -20.71
CA VAL A 174 -9.95 17.09 -21.17
C VAL A 174 -9.95 18.09 -22.32
N ILE A 175 -9.31 19.24 -22.15
CA ILE A 175 -9.17 20.29 -23.14
C ILE A 175 -7.81 20.17 -23.79
N ILE A 176 -7.76 20.21 -25.12
CA ILE A 176 -6.55 20.00 -25.92
C ILE A 176 -6.48 21.11 -26.96
N ALA A 177 -5.48 21.99 -26.85
CA ALA A 177 -5.27 23.07 -27.82
C ALA A 177 -4.36 22.65 -29.00
N GLY A 178 -3.68 21.52 -28.90
CA GLY A 178 -2.86 20.97 -29.98
C GLY A 178 -3.53 19.86 -30.79
N SER A 179 -2.71 19.01 -31.41
CA SER A 179 -3.22 17.87 -32.17
C SER A 179 -3.73 16.76 -31.24
N CYS A 180 -4.94 16.26 -31.52
CA CYS A 180 -5.55 15.13 -30.82
C CYS A 180 -5.77 13.96 -31.81
N PRO A 181 -5.22 12.76 -31.54
CA PRO A 181 -5.61 11.55 -32.25
C PRO A 181 -7.06 11.15 -31.90
N PRO A 182 -7.63 10.12 -32.55
CA PRO A 182 -8.96 9.63 -32.19
C PRO A 182 -9.06 9.33 -30.69
N PRO A 183 -10.16 9.75 -30.03
CA PRO A 183 -10.35 9.51 -28.61
C PRO A 183 -10.40 8.02 -28.27
N GLY A 184 -9.92 7.68 -27.08
CA GLY A 184 -10.04 6.34 -26.52
C GLY A 184 -11.49 5.95 -26.29
N LYS A 185 -11.77 4.64 -26.29
CA LYS A 185 -13.12 4.10 -26.04
C LYS A 185 -13.68 4.63 -24.73
N GLY A 186 -14.95 5.06 -24.72
CA GLY A 186 -15.58 5.68 -23.55
C GLY A 186 -15.49 7.21 -23.51
N SER A 187 -14.90 7.83 -24.53
CA SER A 187 -14.89 9.29 -24.67
C SER A 187 -15.34 9.74 -26.06
N THR A 188 -15.92 10.93 -26.13
CA THR A 188 -16.27 11.64 -27.37
C THR A 188 -15.53 12.96 -27.42
N MET A 189 -15.30 13.44 -28.64
CA MET A 189 -14.59 14.68 -28.90
C MET A 189 -15.53 15.69 -29.55
N ARG A 190 -15.43 16.94 -29.11
CA ARG A 190 -16.14 18.10 -29.68
C ARG A 190 -15.26 19.34 -29.64
N SER A 191 -15.66 20.41 -30.31
CA SER A 191 -15.05 21.73 -30.14
C SER A 191 -15.38 22.31 -28.76
N ILE A 192 -14.48 23.17 -28.27
CA ILE A 192 -14.71 23.98 -27.08
C ILE A 192 -15.87 24.97 -27.30
N THR A 193 -16.53 25.36 -26.22
CA THR A 193 -17.60 26.37 -26.25
C THR A 193 -17.13 27.69 -25.65
N ASP A 194 -17.69 28.84 -26.09
CA ASP A 194 -17.34 30.17 -25.56
C ASP A 194 -17.46 30.25 -24.02
N LYS A 195 -18.45 29.55 -23.45
CA LYS A 195 -18.63 29.47 -21.99
C LYS A 195 -17.45 28.80 -21.30
N GLU A 196 -16.93 27.73 -21.89
CA GLU A 196 -15.76 27.02 -21.35
C GLU A 196 -14.50 27.84 -21.54
N VAL A 197 -14.35 28.57 -22.64
CA VAL A 197 -13.21 29.49 -22.83
C VAL A 197 -13.19 30.54 -21.71
N ILE A 198 -14.31 31.24 -21.48
CA ILE A 198 -14.44 32.25 -20.41
C ILE A 198 -14.19 31.64 -19.03
N GLU A 199 -14.70 30.43 -18.78
CA GLU A 199 -14.50 29.74 -17.50
C GLU A 199 -13.03 29.39 -17.26
N LEU A 200 -12.31 28.95 -18.30
CA LEU A 200 -10.93 28.50 -18.18
C LEU A 200 -9.91 29.66 -18.24
N GLU A 201 -10.30 30.84 -18.74
CA GLU A 201 -9.47 32.05 -18.72
C GLU A 201 -8.99 32.42 -17.32
N GLU A 202 -9.82 32.22 -16.28
CA GLU A 202 -9.43 32.48 -14.88
C GLU A 202 -8.18 31.70 -14.46
N PHE A 203 -7.99 30.50 -15.01
CA PHE A 203 -6.85 29.64 -14.70
C PHE A 203 -5.67 29.82 -15.66
N LEU A 204 -5.92 30.26 -16.89
CA LEU A 204 -4.93 30.35 -17.96
C LEU A 204 -4.29 31.75 -18.08
N GLU A 205 -5.05 32.82 -17.87
CA GLU A 205 -4.54 34.20 -17.93
C GLU A 205 -3.38 34.45 -16.95
N PRO A 206 -3.42 33.96 -15.68
CA PRO A 206 -2.29 34.11 -14.76
C PRO A 206 -1.01 33.39 -15.22
N LEU A 207 -1.15 32.42 -16.14
CA LEU A 207 -0.04 31.66 -16.73
C LEU A 207 0.41 32.26 -18.08
N GLY A 208 -0.26 33.32 -18.57
CA GLY A 208 -0.04 33.89 -19.89
C GLY A 208 -0.45 32.96 -21.03
N LEU A 209 -1.47 32.13 -20.80
CA LEU A 209 -2.01 31.17 -21.75
C LEU A 209 -3.43 31.58 -22.15
N SER A 210 -3.83 31.23 -23.38
CA SER A 210 -5.18 31.45 -23.90
C SER A 210 -5.60 30.26 -24.76
N LEU A 211 -6.88 29.91 -24.73
CA LEU A 211 -7.46 28.89 -25.60
C LEU A 211 -8.00 29.54 -26.87
N GLU A 212 -7.75 28.90 -28.00
CA GLU A 212 -8.33 29.27 -29.29
C GLU A 212 -9.64 28.51 -29.54
N GLU A 213 -10.47 29.00 -30.46
CA GLU A 213 -11.79 28.41 -30.77
C GLU A 213 -11.70 27.00 -31.40
N ASP A 214 -10.52 26.59 -31.87
CA ASP A 214 -10.26 25.26 -32.44
C ASP A 214 -9.85 24.22 -31.39
N ALA A 215 -9.74 24.60 -30.11
CA ALA A 215 -9.43 23.66 -29.04
C ALA A 215 -10.49 22.55 -28.96
N LEU A 216 -10.01 21.34 -28.72
CA LEU A 216 -10.82 20.13 -28.66
C LEU A 216 -11.11 19.79 -27.21
N VAL A 217 -12.33 19.34 -26.93
CA VAL A 217 -12.76 18.90 -25.61
C VAL A 217 -13.19 17.44 -25.69
N LEU A 218 -12.53 16.60 -24.90
CA LEU A 218 -12.96 15.24 -24.64
C LEU A 218 -13.90 15.23 -23.44
N VAL A 219 -15.02 14.54 -23.62
CA VAL A 219 -16.03 14.31 -22.59
C VAL A 219 -16.44 12.84 -22.56
N PRO A 220 -16.94 12.33 -21.43
CA PRO A 220 -17.37 10.94 -21.33
C PRO A 220 -18.45 10.61 -22.35
N ASP A 221 -18.30 9.47 -23.01
CA ASP A 221 -19.37 8.89 -23.82
C ASP A 221 -20.37 8.16 -22.91
N LYS A 222 -21.59 8.69 -22.84
CA LYS A 222 -22.65 8.10 -21.99
C LYS A 222 -23.14 6.75 -22.51
N GLU A 223 -22.96 6.46 -23.80
CA GLU A 223 -23.51 5.25 -24.43
C GLU A 223 -22.53 4.06 -24.43
N SER A 224 -21.21 4.29 -24.35
CA SER A 224 -20.19 3.23 -24.49
C SER A 224 -19.52 2.78 -23.18
N SER A 225 -19.96 3.27 -22.02
CA SER A 225 -19.34 2.91 -20.74
C SER A 225 -19.77 1.52 -20.24
N ILE A 226 -18.95 0.50 -20.48
CA ILE A 226 -19.09 -0.80 -19.79
C ILE A 226 -18.40 -0.69 -18.43
N ARG A 227 -19.17 -0.77 -17.34
CA ARG A 227 -18.61 -0.78 -15.99
C ARG A 227 -17.97 -2.14 -15.70
N GLY A 228 -16.65 -2.17 -15.58
CA GLY A 228 -15.95 -3.29 -14.96
C GLY A 228 -16.37 -3.43 -13.49
N ILE A 229 -16.76 -4.63 -13.09
CA ILE A 229 -17.04 -4.97 -11.70
C ILE A 229 -15.83 -5.74 -11.19
N THR A 230 -15.19 -5.23 -10.14
CA THR A 230 -14.10 -5.95 -9.47
C THR A 230 -14.67 -7.25 -8.90
N PRO A 231 -14.11 -8.42 -9.23
CA PRO A 231 -14.61 -9.68 -8.72
C PRO A 231 -14.45 -9.73 -7.20
N LYS A 232 -15.47 -10.27 -6.52
CA LYS A 232 -15.37 -10.52 -5.08
C LYS A 232 -14.26 -11.52 -4.83
N ARG A 233 -13.39 -11.22 -3.87
CA ARG A 233 -12.40 -12.17 -3.36
C ARG A 233 -12.99 -12.89 -2.15
N TRP A 234 -12.76 -14.19 -2.08
CA TRP A 234 -13.23 -15.02 -0.97
C TRP A 234 -12.41 -16.31 -0.87
N VAL A 235 -12.55 -17.00 0.25
CA VAL A 235 -12.02 -18.33 0.53
C VAL A 235 -13.17 -19.35 0.51
N SER A 236 -13.01 -20.41 -0.29
CA SER A 236 -14.04 -21.46 -0.38
C SER A 236 -13.98 -22.47 0.75
N GLU A 237 -12.78 -22.75 1.25
CA GLU A 237 -12.50 -23.67 2.35
C GLU A 237 -11.32 -23.15 3.14
N GLY A 238 -11.44 -23.12 4.48
CA GLY A 238 -10.40 -22.70 5.40
C GLY A 238 -9.33 -23.78 5.56
N PHE A 239 -8.81 -23.94 6.78
CA PHE A 239 -7.90 -25.03 7.10
C PHE A 239 -8.61 -26.26 7.67
N ASP A 240 -9.94 -26.35 7.53
CA ASP A 240 -10.77 -27.43 8.07
C ASP A 240 -10.27 -28.83 7.67
N GLY A 241 -9.80 -28.99 6.43
CA GLY A 241 -9.21 -30.23 5.91
C GLY A 241 -7.82 -30.59 6.46
N ILE A 242 -7.22 -29.75 7.31
CA ILE A 242 -5.93 -30.00 7.97
C ILE A 242 -6.19 -30.34 9.44
N GLY A 243 -5.52 -31.38 9.94
CA GLY A 243 -5.53 -31.78 11.33
C GLY A 243 -4.15 -31.72 11.95
N ILE A 244 -4.12 -31.58 13.28
CA ILE A 244 -2.91 -31.63 14.08
C ILE A 244 -2.81 -33.03 14.67
N SER A 245 -1.74 -33.74 14.32
CA SER A 245 -1.46 -35.10 14.77
C SER A 245 -0.06 -35.12 15.39
N PRO A 246 0.07 -35.43 16.69
CA PRO A 246 1.35 -35.48 17.38
C PRO A 246 2.36 -36.37 16.64
N SER A 247 3.58 -35.88 16.48
CA SER A 247 4.66 -36.63 15.82
C SER A 247 5.63 -37.31 16.80
N SER A 248 5.53 -36.99 18.09
CA SER A 248 6.26 -37.61 19.20
C SER A 248 5.32 -38.39 20.11
N SER A 249 5.84 -39.41 20.79
CA SER A 249 5.15 -40.08 21.90
C SER A 249 5.08 -39.22 23.16
N ASP A 250 5.95 -38.21 23.24
CA ASP A 250 6.14 -37.40 24.43
C ASP A 250 5.03 -36.36 24.51
N ARG A 251 4.27 -36.42 25.61
CA ARG A 251 3.29 -35.41 26.01
C ARG A 251 3.89 -34.53 27.10
N ILE A 252 3.46 -33.28 27.11
CA ILE A 252 3.84 -32.36 28.19
C ILE A 252 2.82 -32.51 29.33
N PRO A 253 3.27 -32.69 30.60
CA PRO A 253 2.36 -32.79 31.74
C PRO A 253 1.45 -31.57 31.90
N ASP A 254 0.23 -31.78 32.39
CA ASP A 254 -0.82 -30.75 32.51
C ASP A 254 -0.42 -29.52 33.33
N TYR A 255 0.45 -29.67 34.33
CA TYR A 255 0.93 -28.55 35.16
C TYR A 255 1.99 -27.69 34.47
N SER A 256 2.53 -28.13 33.33
CA SER A 256 3.58 -27.39 32.63
C SER A 256 2.99 -26.14 31.97
N ILE A 257 3.78 -25.07 31.99
CA ILE A 257 3.44 -23.81 31.33
C ILE A 257 3.88 -23.93 29.86
N ILE A 258 2.99 -23.57 28.96
CA ILE A 258 3.26 -23.46 27.52
C ILE A 258 3.40 -21.99 27.19
N ASP A 259 4.47 -21.64 26.48
CA ASP A 259 4.65 -20.28 25.98
C ASP A 259 3.93 -20.13 24.64
N THR A 260 2.85 -19.36 24.65
CA THR A 260 2.06 -19.07 23.46
C THR A 260 2.49 -17.77 22.76
N SER A 261 3.45 -17.05 23.33
CA SER A 261 3.82 -15.72 22.84
C SER A 261 4.80 -15.77 21.67
N ILE A 262 4.80 -14.70 20.87
CA ILE A 262 5.73 -14.49 19.76
C ILE A 262 6.12 -13.01 19.72
N SER A 263 7.41 -12.76 19.58
CA SER A 263 7.96 -11.43 19.38
C SER A 263 8.24 -11.18 17.89
N ILE A 264 7.77 -10.06 17.36
CA ILE A 264 8.09 -9.59 16.01
C ILE A 264 9.11 -8.46 16.11
N ILE A 265 10.24 -8.67 15.43
CA ILE A 265 11.40 -7.78 15.44
C ILE A 265 11.58 -7.24 14.01
N PRO A 266 11.69 -5.92 13.80
CA PRO A 266 12.04 -5.36 12.50
C PRO A 266 13.42 -5.83 12.07
N VAL A 267 13.64 -5.97 10.77
CA VAL A 267 14.92 -6.42 10.26
C VAL A 267 16.00 -5.39 10.53
N GLY A 268 17.11 -5.85 11.11
CA GLY A 268 18.22 -5.00 11.52
C GLY A 268 18.03 -4.34 12.90
N SER A 269 16.96 -4.69 13.62
CA SER A 269 16.77 -4.36 15.04
C SER A 269 17.16 -5.54 15.93
N ASP A 270 17.61 -5.24 17.16
CA ASP A 270 17.88 -6.24 18.21
C ASP A 270 16.74 -6.32 19.25
N GLU A 271 15.74 -5.44 19.17
CA GLU A 271 14.62 -5.37 20.12
C GLU A 271 13.28 -5.66 19.42
N GLY A 272 12.43 -6.44 20.11
CA GLY A 272 11.06 -6.74 19.71
C GLY A 272 10.18 -5.50 19.75
N VAL A 273 9.48 -5.24 18.65
CA VAL A 273 8.61 -4.06 18.50
C VAL A 273 7.14 -4.41 18.70
N LEU A 274 6.78 -5.66 18.44
CA LEU A 274 5.42 -6.13 18.59
C LEU A 274 5.38 -7.50 19.25
N GLU A 275 4.93 -7.52 20.52
CA GLU A 275 4.71 -8.74 21.28
C GLU A 275 3.28 -9.24 21.05
N LEU A 276 3.17 -10.49 20.65
CA LEU A 276 1.91 -11.17 20.41
C LEU A 276 1.72 -12.26 21.48
N PRO A 277 0.73 -12.16 22.39
CA PRO A 277 0.47 -13.20 23.39
C PRO A 277 0.08 -14.56 22.80
N VAL A 278 -0.46 -14.53 21.58
CA VAL A 278 -0.73 -15.64 20.67
C VAL A 278 -0.38 -15.18 19.25
N PRO A 279 -0.08 -16.07 18.28
CA PRO A 279 0.24 -15.72 16.89
C PRO A 279 -0.93 -15.10 16.09
N TRP A 280 -1.64 -14.13 16.65
CA TRP A 280 -2.83 -13.50 16.08
C TRP A 280 -2.74 -11.98 16.23
N ILE A 281 -2.99 -11.27 15.14
CA ILE A 281 -3.26 -9.85 15.09
C ILE A 281 -4.70 -9.64 14.61
N ILE A 282 -5.49 -8.87 15.36
CA ILE A 282 -6.92 -8.74 15.06
C ILE A 282 -7.12 -7.74 13.92
N ARG A 283 -7.84 -8.13 12.86
CA ARG A 283 -8.28 -7.17 11.85
C ARG A 283 -9.52 -6.44 12.36
N SER A 284 -9.42 -5.13 12.59
CA SER A 284 -10.54 -4.31 13.05
C SER A 284 -10.39 -2.88 12.53
N PRO A 285 -11.41 -2.25 11.94
CA PRO A 285 -11.24 -0.92 11.35
C PRO A 285 -10.74 0.18 12.30
N ARG A 286 -11.05 0.08 13.60
CA ARG A 286 -10.69 1.09 14.62
C ARG A 286 -10.01 0.50 15.86
N GLY A 287 -9.61 -0.76 15.80
CA GLY A 287 -9.01 -1.48 16.93
C GLY A 287 -9.98 -1.63 18.11
N PHE A 288 -9.43 -1.90 19.30
CA PHE A 288 -10.20 -2.18 20.51
C PHE A 288 -9.68 -1.41 21.72
N THR A 289 -10.55 -1.19 22.71
CA THR A 289 -10.15 -0.71 24.04
C THR A 289 -10.16 -1.89 24.99
N TYR A 290 -9.07 -2.07 25.73
CA TYR A 290 -8.95 -3.13 26.72
C TYR A 290 -9.24 -2.56 28.12
N PRO A 291 -10.15 -3.17 28.90
CA PRO A 291 -10.24 -2.96 30.34
C PRO A 291 -8.92 -3.32 31.04
N ASP A 292 -8.68 -2.71 32.21
CA ASP A 292 -7.49 -3.00 33.01
C ASP A 292 -7.37 -4.49 33.34
N GLY A 293 -6.18 -5.06 33.08
CA GLY A 293 -5.86 -6.46 33.39
C GLY A 293 -6.20 -7.48 32.29
N GLN A 294 -6.84 -7.08 31.19
CA GLN A 294 -7.02 -7.97 30.03
C GLN A 294 -5.74 -8.09 29.20
N ILE A 295 -5.54 -9.28 28.62
CA ILE A 295 -4.46 -9.52 27.67
C ILE A 295 -4.71 -8.68 26.42
N ARG A 296 -3.76 -7.82 26.10
CA ARG A 296 -3.84 -6.99 24.91
C ARG A 296 -3.34 -7.74 23.68
N ILE A 297 -4.17 -7.80 22.65
CA ILE A 297 -3.80 -8.32 21.34
C ILE A 297 -3.69 -7.14 20.37
N PRO A 298 -2.58 -7.00 19.63
CA PRO A 298 -2.46 -5.95 18.62
C PRO A 298 -3.55 -6.04 17.54
N SER A 299 -3.90 -4.88 16.98
CA SER A 299 -4.86 -4.78 15.88
C SER A 299 -4.22 -4.23 14.60
N ILE A 300 -4.73 -4.65 13.44
CA ILE A 300 -4.55 -3.96 12.17
C ILE A 300 -5.78 -3.10 11.90
N VAL A 301 -5.57 -1.79 11.84
CA VAL A 301 -6.63 -0.78 11.77
C VAL A 301 -6.52 0.10 10.53
N ASP A 302 -7.65 0.65 10.09
CA ASP A 302 -7.69 1.60 8.97
C ASP A 302 -7.49 3.04 9.46
N ALA A 303 -7.92 3.36 10.69
CA ALA A 303 -7.81 4.69 11.29
C ALA A 303 -7.88 4.65 12.82
N GLY A 304 -7.41 5.73 13.45
CA GLY A 304 -7.41 5.88 14.91
C GLY A 304 -6.62 4.80 15.65
N PRO A 305 -5.39 4.47 15.22
CA PRO A 305 -4.60 3.43 15.86
C PRO A 305 -4.24 3.81 17.30
N LYS A 306 -4.11 2.79 18.15
CA LYS A 306 -3.59 2.94 19.50
C LYS A 306 -2.15 2.46 19.58
N LYS A 307 -1.43 2.89 20.62
CA LYS A 307 -0.03 2.52 20.84
C LYS A 307 0.17 1.03 20.74
N GLY A 308 0.85 0.46 19.76
CA GLY A 308 1.00 -1.00 19.62
C GLY A 308 0.17 -1.65 18.51
N ASP A 309 -0.70 -0.87 17.85
CA ASP A 309 -1.44 -1.32 16.68
C ASP A 309 -0.62 -1.10 15.40
N LEU A 310 -1.01 -1.78 14.33
CA LEU A 310 -0.49 -1.59 12.98
C LEU A 310 -1.54 -0.84 12.14
N LEU A 311 -1.10 0.11 11.32
CA LEU A 311 -1.96 0.85 10.40
C LEU A 311 -1.90 0.23 9.00
N ILE A 312 -3.02 -0.23 8.46
CA ILE A 312 -3.10 -0.62 7.05
C ILE A 312 -3.45 0.60 6.20
N VAL A 313 -2.64 0.85 5.18
CA VAL A 313 -2.75 2.01 4.31
C VAL A 313 -3.02 1.53 2.90
N GLY A 314 -4.23 1.80 2.42
CA GLY A 314 -4.61 1.63 1.02
C GLY A 314 -4.78 2.97 0.32
N GLU A 315 -5.29 2.95 -0.92
CA GLU A 315 -5.47 4.16 -1.74
C GLU A 315 -6.17 5.30 -0.98
N GLY A 316 -7.31 5.02 -0.36
CA GLY A 316 -8.12 6.03 0.35
C GLY A 316 -7.57 6.47 1.71
N GLY A 317 -6.45 5.92 2.16
CA GLY A 317 -5.80 6.31 3.42
C GLY A 317 -4.44 6.97 3.23
N LEU A 318 -3.95 7.10 1.98
CA LEU A 318 -2.64 7.67 1.69
C LEU A 318 -2.56 9.13 2.15
N ALA A 319 -3.52 9.98 1.79
CA ALA A 319 -3.47 11.41 2.10
C ALA A 319 -3.65 11.74 3.60
N GLU A 320 -4.43 10.93 4.31
CA GLU A 320 -4.75 11.11 5.74
C GLU A 320 -3.75 10.39 6.66
N PHE A 321 -2.74 9.73 6.09
CA PHE A 321 -1.79 8.93 6.85
C PHE A 321 -1.10 9.67 8.01
N PRO A 322 -0.62 10.92 7.87
CA PRO A 322 0.07 11.63 8.95
C PRO A 322 -0.81 11.84 10.19
N ASP A 323 -2.13 11.92 10.03
CA ASP A 323 -3.06 12.08 11.16
C ASP A 323 -3.14 10.81 12.02
N ASN A 324 -2.75 9.66 11.45
CA ASN A 324 -2.81 8.34 12.07
C ASN A 324 -1.42 7.77 12.39
N ALA A 325 -0.33 8.45 12.02
CA ALA A 325 1.04 7.94 12.19
C ALA A 325 1.54 7.96 13.66
N GLY A 326 0.82 8.62 14.57
CA GLY A 326 1.20 8.74 15.97
C GLY A 326 1.09 7.43 16.75
N GLU A 327 2.20 7.05 17.41
CA GLU A 327 2.29 5.91 18.35
C GLU A 327 2.07 4.50 17.76
N ILE A 328 2.11 4.31 16.45
CA ILE A 328 1.92 2.97 15.85
C ILE A 328 3.17 2.08 15.88
N SER A 329 2.97 0.77 15.97
CA SER A 329 4.05 -0.23 15.89
C SER A 329 4.56 -0.45 14.47
N GLY A 330 3.82 0.00 13.46
CA GLY A 330 4.19 -0.18 12.06
C GLY A 330 3.05 0.07 11.10
N ILE A 331 3.37 -0.06 9.82
CA ILE A 331 2.46 0.15 8.69
C ILE A 331 2.40 -1.09 7.80
N ILE A 332 1.27 -1.25 7.14
CA ILE A 332 1.05 -2.26 6.09
C ILE A 332 0.56 -1.52 4.84
N LEU A 333 1.34 -1.52 3.77
CA LEU A 333 0.88 -0.97 2.49
C LEU A 333 0.06 -2.03 1.75
N ASP A 334 -1.23 -1.74 1.51
CA ASP A 334 -2.14 -2.66 0.82
C ASP A 334 -2.06 -2.50 -0.69
N LEU A 335 -1.16 -3.27 -1.32
CA LEU A 335 -0.95 -3.25 -2.77
C LEU A 335 -2.20 -3.64 -3.55
N GLN A 336 -3.09 -4.43 -2.95
CA GLN A 336 -4.31 -4.89 -3.61
C GLN A 336 -5.36 -3.77 -3.73
N SER A 337 -5.28 -2.76 -2.87
CA SER A 337 -6.13 -1.57 -2.91
C SER A 337 -5.61 -0.47 -3.83
N LEU A 338 -4.33 -0.56 -4.22
CA LEU A 338 -3.65 0.47 -4.99
C LEU A 338 -3.72 0.17 -6.49
N PRO A 339 -3.63 1.19 -7.36
CA PRO A 339 -3.49 0.98 -8.79
C PRO A 339 -2.19 0.23 -9.10
N PRO A 340 -2.08 -0.41 -10.29
CA PRO A 340 -0.82 -1.03 -10.71
C PRO A 340 0.30 0.01 -10.74
N MET A 341 1.39 -0.25 -10.03
CA MET A 341 2.55 0.63 -9.92
C MET A 341 3.83 -0.13 -10.19
N ASN A 342 4.88 0.60 -10.57
CA ASN A 342 6.22 0.04 -10.69
C ASN A 342 6.94 0.06 -9.31
N ASP A 343 8.10 -0.59 -9.25
CA ASP A 343 8.86 -0.72 -8.00
C ASP A 343 9.30 0.64 -7.42
N ALA A 344 9.69 1.60 -8.28
CA ALA A 344 10.14 2.93 -7.85
C ALA A 344 8.99 3.77 -7.27
N GLU A 345 7.79 3.66 -7.85
CA GLU A 345 6.58 4.31 -7.36
C GLU A 345 6.16 3.76 -5.99
N ILE A 346 6.22 2.43 -5.81
CA ILE A 346 5.94 1.78 -4.52
C ILE A 346 6.98 2.24 -3.49
N GLU A 347 8.26 2.25 -3.83
CA GLU A 347 9.31 2.71 -2.92
C GLU A 347 9.12 4.19 -2.54
N ALA A 348 8.76 5.05 -3.49
CA ALA A 348 8.53 6.46 -3.23
C ALA A 348 7.34 6.70 -2.28
N ILE A 349 6.28 5.90 -2.40
CA ILE A 349 5.19 5.90 -1.41
C ILE A 349 5.72 5.45 -0.05
N LEU A 350 6.50 4.37 0.03
CA LEU A 350 7.07 3.89 1.30
C LEU A 350 8.03 4.91 1.94
N VAL A 351 8.81 5.65 1.15
CA VAL A 351 9.65 6.77 1.63
C VAL A 351 8.81 7.87 2.24
N SER A 352 7.73 8.25 1.55
CA SER A 352 6.76 9.23 2.05
C SER A 352 6.17 8.79 3.40
N LEU A 353 5.66 7.55 3.48
CA LEU A 353 5.04 7.02 4.70
C LEU A 353 6.06 6.86 5.85
N SER A 354 7.19 6.21 5.60
CA SER A 354 8.24 5.96 6.61
C SER A 354 8.82 7.24 7.21
N SER A 355 8.76 8.37 6.48
CA SER A 355 9.21 9.66 7.00
C SER A 355 8.43 10.16 8.22
N HIS A 356 7.18 9.73 8.39
CA HIS A 356 6.33 10.03 9.54
C HIS A 356 6.45 9.02 10.68
N LEU A 357 7.21 7.93 10.47
CA LEU A 357 7.34 6.84 11.43
C LEU A 357 8.61 6.95 12.26
N SER A 358 8.62 6.22 13.38
CA SER A 358 9.85 5.98 14.15
C SER A 358 10.78 5.01 13.38
N SER A 359 12.07 5.04 13.67
CA SER A 359 13.03 4.12 13.01
C SER A 359 12.85 2.65 13.38
N SER A 360 12.07 2.35 14.43
CA SER A 360 11.75 0.98 14.87
C SER A 360 10.38 0.51 14.40
N SER A 361 9.63 1.31 13.62
CA SER A 361 8.31 0.91 13.16
C SER A 361 8.40 -0.16 12.07
N LEU A 362 7.57 -1.19 12.16
CA LEU A 362 7.47 -2.24 11.14
C LEU A 362 6.94 -1.67 9.82
N ILE A 363 7.43 -2.17 8.69
CA ILE A 363 6.96 -1.84 7.35
C ILE A 363 6.69 -3.14 6.60
N LEU A 364 5.42 -3.43 6.36
CA LEU A 364 4.96 -4.64 5.69
C LEU A 364 4.22 -4.33 4.39
N LEU A 365 4.20 -5.29 3.47
CA LEU A 365 3.34 -5.26 2.29
C LEU A 365 2.20 -6.27 2.43
N ARG A 366 1.01 -5.92 1.93
CA ARG A 366 -0.10 -6.87 1.79
C ARG A 366 -0.47 -7.06 0.33
N ASP A 367 -0.65 -8.31 -0.07
CA ASP A 367 -1.27 -8.69 -1.36
C ASP A 367 -1.91 -10.09 -1.26
N GLY A 368 -2.59 -10.52 -2.32
CA GLY A 368 -3.25 -11.82 -2.41
C GLY A 368 -2.31 -12.99 -2.64
N ALA A 369 -2.76 -14.20 -2.23
CA ALA A 369 -2.05 -15.45 -2.41
C ALA A 369 -1.77 -15.81 -3.89
N ASP A 370 -2.49 -15.19 -4.84
CA ASP A 370 -2.23 -15.27 -6.28
C ASP A 370 -0.96 -14.54 -6.74
N ARG A 371 -0.40 -13.62 -5.93
CA ARG A 371 0.74 -12.74 -6.28
C ARG A 371 1.97 -12.89 -5.37
N ILE A 372 2.07 -14.01 -4.64
CA ILE A 372 3.09 -14.25 -3.60
C ILE A 372 4.52 -14.01 -4.10
N GLU A 373 4.88 -14.49 -5.29
CA GLU A 373 6.25 -14.34 -5.80
C GLU A 373 6.64 -12.87 -5.99
N GLY A 374 5.73 -12.06 -6.56
CA GLY A 374 5.92 -10.62 -6.72
C GLY A 374 5.97 -9.89 -5.38
N LEU A 375 5.08 -10.26 -4.45
CA LEU A 375 5.04 -9.69 -3.10
C LEU A 375 6.36 -9.94 -2.34
N PHE A 376 6.85 -11.17 -2.31
CA PHE A 376 8.07 -11.53 -1.60
C PHE A 376 9.33 -10.95 -2.25
N ARG A 377 9.35 -10.86 -3.59
CA ARG A 377 10.39 -10.14 -4.31
C ARG A 377 10.45 -8.68 -3.87
N LEU A 378 9.32 -7.97 -3.84
CA LEU A 378 9.26 -6.57 -3.40
C LEU A 378 9.75 -6.40 -1.96
N VAL A 379 9.36 -7.29 -1.05
CA VAL A 379 9.84 -7.26 0.35
C VAL A 379 11.36 -7.34 0.42
N VAL A 380 11.99 -8.21 -0.38
CA VAL A 380 13.45 -8.35 -0.40
C VAL A 380 14.13 -7.17 -1.09
N ASP A 381 13.66 -6.79 -2.28
CA ASP A 381 14.26 -5.74 -3.10
C ASP A 381 14.20 -4.37 -2.40
N LEU A 382 13.09 -4.09 -1.71
CA LEU A 382 12.85 -2.85 -0.97
C LEU A 382 13.28 -2.92 0.51
N ASP A 383 13.90 -4.03 0.95
CA ASP A 383 14.45 -4.23 2.31
C ASP A 383 13.43 -4.13 3.45
N LEU A 384 12.17 -4.54 3.22
CA LEU A 384 11.04 -4.37 4.16
C LEU A 384 10.96 -5.51 5.19
N ASP A 385 10.23 -5.34 6.29
CA ASP A 385 10.22 -6.32 7.38
C ASP A 385 9.52 -7.64 7.04
N GLY A 386 8.59 -7.62 6.09
CA GLY A 386 7.81 -8.81 5.77
C GLY A 386 6.57 -8.53 4.94
N ALA A 387 5.71 -9.55 4.86
CA ALA A 387 4.48 -9.48 4.08
C ALA A 387 3.29 -10.14 4.79
N ILE A 388 2.09 -9.67 4.47
CA ILE A 388 0.82 -10.30 4.83
C ILE A 388 0.17 -10.85 3.55
N VAL A 389 -0.11 -12.15 3.54
CA VAL A 389 -0.71 -12.83 2.39
C VAL A 389 -2.19 -13.04 2.64
N SER A 390 -3.04 -12.37 1.86
CA SER A 390 -4.48 -12.60 1.90
C SER A 390 -4.85 -13.88 1.16
N LEU A 391 -5.54 -14.80 1.84
CA LEU A 391 -5.95 -16.07 1.22
C LEU A 391 -7.17 -15.92 0.30
N ALA A 392 -7.88 -14.81 0.40
CA ALA A 392 -9.03 -14.50 -0.42
C ALA A 392 -8.61 -14.24 -1.88
N THR A 393 -9.12 -15.05 -2.80
CA THR A 393 -8.83 -14.91 -4.24
C THR A 393 -10.12 -14.63 -5.02
N PRO A 394 -10.06 -14.01 -6.21
CA PRO A 394 -11.26 -13.69 -7.02
C PRO A 394 -12.15 -14.90 -7.35
N GLY A 395 -11.62 -16.12 -7.28
CA GLY A 395 -12.33 -17.35 -7.62
C GLY A 395 -12.75 -18.23 -6.44
N GLY A 396 -12.48 -17.85 -5.18
CA GLY A 396 -12.80 -18.71 -4.04
C GLY A 396 -11.74 -19.80 -3.83
N GLY A 397 -10.52 -19.42 -3.48
CA GLY A 397 -9.41 -20.36 -3.27
C GLY A 397 -9.57 -21.19 -1.99
N ARG A 398 -8.94 -22.37 -1.94
CA ARG A 398 -8.80 -23.15 -0.69
C ARG A 398 -7.56 -22.69 0.07
N ALA A 399 -7.70 -22.36 1.35
CA ALA A 399 -6.60 -21.85 2.17
C ALA A 399 -5.40 -22.81 2.22
N ALA A 400 -5.66 -24.11 2.34
CA ALA A 400 -4.63 -25.16 2.38
C ALA A 400 -3.72 -25.18 1.13
N ALA A 401 -4.21 -24.75 -0.04
CA ALA A 401 -3.43 -24.70 -1.28
C ALA A 401 -2.40 -23.56 -1.30
N ALA A 402 -2.58 -22.52 -0.48
CA ALA A 402 -1.66 -21.39 -0.41
C ALA A 402 -0.38 -21.75 0.36
N LEU A 403 -0.48 -22.59 1.39
CA LEU A 403 0.64 -22.96 2.28
C LEU A 403 1.90 -23.46 1.54
N PRO A 404 1.84 -24.44 0.61
CA PRO A 404 3.03 -24.86 -0.12
C PRO A 404 3.60 -23.76 -1.02
N ARG A 405 2.75 -22.91 -1.62
CA ARG A 405 3.20 -21.79 -2.46
C ARG A 405 3.96 -20.75 -1.63
N ILE A 406 3.41 -20.39 -0.47
CA ILE A 406 4.08 -19.49 0.49
C ILE A 406 5.43 -20.08 0.92
N GLY A 407 5.46 -21.35 1.34
CA GLY A 407 6.69 -21.99 1.79
C GLY A 407 7.77 -22.12 0.70
N LEU A 408 7.38 -22.42 -0.53
CA LEU A 408 8.31 -22.50 -1.67
C LEU A 408 8.86 -21.12 -2.05
N ALA A 409 7.99 -20.11 -2.16
CA ALA A 409 8.41 -18.75 -2.49
C ALA A 409 9.29 -18.14 -1.38
N SER A 410 8.91 -18.34 -0.12
CA SER A 410 9.71 -17.91 1.04
C SER A 410 11.11 -18.50 1.02
N ARG A 411 11.24 -19.81 0.72
CA ARG A 411 12.53 -20.47 0.59
C ARG A 411 13.34 -19.96 -0.60
N ALA A 412 12.70 -19.79 -1.76
CA ALA A 412 13.37 -19.31 -2.97
C ALA A 412 13.96 -17.90 -2.78
N MET A 413 13.26 -17.06 -2.01
CA MET A 413 13.68 -15.68 -1.71
C MET A 413 14.50 -15.57 -0.41
N GLY A 414 14.69 -16.66 0.34
CA GLY A 414 15.44 -16.69 1.59
C GLY A 414 14.87 -15.79 2.69
N LEU A 415 13.54 -15.65 2.79
CA LEU A 415 12.89 -14.72 3.73
C LEU A 415 13.23 -15.03 5.19
N ASP A 416 13.10 -16.30 5.59
CA ASP A 416 13.39 -16.77 6.96
C ASP A 416 14.85 -16.51 7.35
N THR A 417 15.80 -16.82 6.45
CA THR A 417 17.24 -16.56 6.67
C THR A 417 17.60 -15.08 6.75
N GLN A 418 16.73 -14.20 6.23
CA GLN A 418 16.87 -12.75 6.31
C GLN A 418 16.07 -12.14 7.47
N GLY A 419 15.42 -12.97 8.31
CA GLY A 419 14.60 -12.52 9.43
C GLY A 419 13.28 -11.86 9.03
N ARG A 420 12.82 -12.06 7.78
CA ARG A 420 11.59 -11.44 7.26
C ARG A 420 10.37 -12.21 7.74
N ILE A 421 9.34 -11.48 8.15
CA ILE A 421 8.11 -12.09 8.69
C ILE A 421 7.06 -12.34 7.62
N ILE A 422 6.24 -13.37 7.83
CA ILE A 422 5.13 -13.70 6.93
C ILE A 422 3.86 -13.86 7.75
N GLY A 423 2.89 -12.96 7.55
CA GLY A 423 1.53 -13.08 8.07
C GLY A 423 0.60 -13.75 7.05
N ILE A 424 -0.41 -14.46 7.53
CA ILE A 424 -1.52 -14.96 6.70
C ILE A 424 -2.82 -14.28 7.13
N GLU A 425 -3.57 -13.70 6.19
CA GLU A 425 -4.86 -13.08 6.48
C GLU A 425 -6.03 -14.02 6.12
N LEU A 426 -6.92 -14.21 7.09
CA LEU A 426 -8.17 -14.97 7.02
C LEU A 426 -9.38 -14.02 7.05
N GLU A 427 -10.45 -14.40 6.37
CA GLU A 427 -11.70 -13.62 6.35
C GLU A 427 -12.57 -13.81 7.59
N LYS A 428 -12.29 -14.83 8.40
CA LYS A 428 -13.04 -15.19 9.62
C LYS A 428 -12.10 -15.28 10.81
N GLN A 429 -12.68 -15.29 12.00
CA GLN A 429 -11.94 -15.50 13.24
C GLN A 429 -11.12 -16.80 13.19
N PRO A 430 -9.80 -16.75 13.44
CA PRO A 430 -8.98 -17.94 13.49
C PRO A 430 -9.31 -18.78 14.73
N SER A 431 -9.40 -20.09 14.53
CA SER A 431 -9.43 -21.08 15.62
C SER A 431 -8.03 -21.32 16.20
N ALA A 432 -7.97 -21.98 17.36
CA ALA A 432 -6.69 -22.45 17.93
C ALA A 432 -5.91 -23.36 16.95
N GLU A 433 -6.61 -24.21 16.18
CA GLU A 433 -5.99 -25.05 15.15
C GLU A 433 -5.39 -24.22 14.03
N ASP A 434 -6.10 -23.20 13.52
CA ASP A 434 -5.61 -22.33 12.44
C ASP A 434 -4.30 -21.64 12.83
N LEU A 435 -4.23 -21.13 14.06
CA LEU A 435 -3.04 -20.48 14.62
C LEU A 435 -1.84 -21.43 14.65
N ILE A 436 -2.04 -22.68 15.05
CA ILE A 436 -0.99 -23.71 15.06
C ILE A 436 -0.63 -24.13 13.62
N ILE A 437 -1.60 -24.28 12.72
CA ILE A 437 -1.39 -24.67 11.32
C ILE A 437 -0.53 -23.65 10.59
N VAL A 438 -0.83 -22.36 10.76
CA VAL A 438 -0.08 -21.26 10.14
C VAL A 438 1.35 -21.22 10.68
N ARG A 439 1.52 -21.33 12.01
CA ARG A 439 2.85 -21.41 12.63
C ARG A 439 3.65 -22.63 12.16
N ALA A 440 3.03 -23.81 12.12
CA ALA A 440 3.64 -25.04 11.63
C ALA A 440 4.01 -24.97 10.14
N SER A 441 3.36 -24.09 9.38
CA SER A 441 3.65 -23.85 7.97
C SER A 441 4.81 -22.86 7.74
N GLY A 442 5.42 -22.33 8.80
CA GLY A 442 6.56 -21.41 8.73
C GLY A 442 6.17 -19.94 8.61
N CYS A 443 4.91 -19.59 8.81
CA CYS A 443 4.45 -18.20 8.86
C CYS A 443 4.42 -17.69 10.30
N SER A 444 4.68 -16.41 10.51
CA SER A 444 4.90 -15.79 11.82
C SER A 444 3.60 -15.59 12.62
N PHE A 445 2.51 -15.17 11.97
CA PHE A 445 1.23 -14.88 12.63
C PHE A 445 0.05 -14.96 11.67
N VAL A 446 -1.16 -14.94 12.23
CA VAL A 446 -2.43 -14.85 11.52
C VAL A 446 -3.02 -13.46 11.70
N VAL A 447 -3.61 -12.92 10.64
CA VAL A 447 -4.49 -11.75 10.68
C VAL A 447 -5.91 -12.25 10.48
N GLY A 448 -6.82 -11.88 11.37
CA GLY A 448 -8.23 -12.27 11.23
C GLY A 448 -9.12 -11.42 12.14
N PRO A 449 -10.40 -11.23 11.79
CA PRO A 449 -11.33 -10.48 12.62
C PRO A 449 -11.73 -11.28 13.88
N ILE A 450 -12.47 -10.62 14.78
CA ILE A 450 -13.33 -11.32 15.74
C ILE A 450 -14.70 -11.43 15.07
N ASP A 451 -15.26 -12.64 15.02
CA ASP A 451 -16.53 -12.88 14.34
C ASP A 451 -17.70 -12.25 15.10
N GLU A 452 -18.78 -11.92 14.39
CA GLU A 452 -19.99 -11.37 15.01
C GLU A 452 -20.54 -12.31 16.09
N GLY A 453 -20.72 -11.79 17.30
CA GLY A 453 -21.21 -12.55 18.45
C GLY A 453 -20.13 -13.09 19.39
N ASN A 454 -18.85 -13.02 19.00
CA ASN A 454 -17.72 -13.34 19.87
C ASN A 454 -17.15 -12.07 20.53
N GLU A 455 -16.44 -12.25 21.63
CA GLU A 455 -15.83 -11.19 22.41
C GLU A 455 -14.30 -11.35 22.47
N ILE A 456 -13.59 -10.26 22.75
CA ILE A 456 -12.12 -10.29 22.90
C ILE A 456 -11.69 -11.20 24.06
N SER A 457 -12.51 -11.30 25.11
CA SER A 457 -12.29 -12.21 26.25
C SER A 457 -12.18 -13.67 25.83
N ASP A 458 -12.84 -14.08 24.74
CA ASP A 458 -12.79 -15.44 24.20
C ASP A 458 -11.36 -15.87 23.84
N ILE A 459 -10.48 -14.91 23.53
CA ILE A 459 -9.06 -15.19 23.25
C ILE A 459 -8.40 -15.81 24.48
N SER A 460 -8.62 -15.21 25.66
CA SER A 460 -8.06 -15.70 26.92
C SER A 460 -8.85 -16.86 27.52
N GLU A 461 -10.17 -16.89 27.33
CA GLU A 461 -11.07 -17.86 27.98
C GLU A 461 -11.21 -19.17 27.18
N THR A 462 -11.02 -19.12 25.86
CA THR A 462 -11.24 -20.27 24.97
C THR A 462 -10.01 -20.55 24.09
N ILE A 463 -9.56 -19.59 23.28
CA ILE A 463 -8.52 -19.82 22.26
C ILE A 463 -7.16 -20.21 22.87
N ILE A 464 -6.67 -19.44 23.86
CA ILE A 464 -5.40 -19.75 24.55
C ILE A 464 -5.46 -21.12 25.23
N PRO A 465 -6.49 -21.44 26.05
CA PRO A 465 -6.63 -22.78 26.64
C PRO A 465 -6.63 -23.92 25.61
N GLU A 466 -7.32 -23.75 24.48
CA GLU A 466 -7.33 -24.75 23.39
C GLU A 466 -5.94 -24.92 22.77
N ILE A 467 -5.23 -23.83 22.47
CA ILE A 467 -3.83 -23.88 21.99
C ILE A 467 -2.97 -24.67 22.97
N VAL A 468 -3.05 -24.34 24.26
CA VAL A 468 -2.26 -24.98 25.33
C VAL A 468 -2.56 -26.48 25.38
N GLY A 469 -3.82 -26.88 25.27
CA GLY A 469 -4.23 -28.29 25.25
C GLY A 469 -3.65 -29.04 24.05
N ILE A 470 -3.82 -28.49 22.84
CA ILE A 470 -3.30 -29.09 21.60
C ILE A 470 -1.76 -29.19 21.65
N MET A 471 -1.08 -28.14 22.10
CA MET A 471 0.38 -28.11 22.19
C MET A 471 0.92 -29.12 23.22
N LYS A 472 0.26 -29.28 24.38
CA LYS A 472 0.64 -30.29 25.38
C LYS A 472 0.55 -31.70 24.83
N GLU A 473 -0.54 -32.02 24.15
CA GLU A 473 -0.75 -33.32 23.51
C GLU A 473 0.21 -33.55 22.34
N ALA A 474 0.60 -32.49 21.63
CA ALA A 474 1.59 -32.54 20.56
C ALA A 474 3.05 -32.58 21.06
N GLY A 475 3.30 -32.42 22.36
CA GLY A 475 4.64 -32.40 22.94
C GLY A 475 5.41 -31.09 22.70
N LEU A 476 4.71 -29.97 22.48
CA LEU A 476 5.28 -28.69 22.09
C LEU A 476 5.20 -27.67 23.23
N SER A 477 6.34 -27.21 23.74
CA SER A 477 6.39 -26.27 24.87
C SER A 477 6.30 -24.80 24.49
N ASN A 478 6.50 -24.46 23.21
CA ASN A 478 6.43 -23.09 22.69
C ASN A 478 6.13 -23.05 21.18
N PHE A 479 5.66 -21.90 20.68
CA PHE A 479 5.36 -21.72 19.25
C PHE A 479 6.59 -21.67 18.33
N HIS A 480 7.80 -21.45 18.86
CA HIS A 480 9.02 -21.48 18.05
C HIS A 480 9.34 -22.89 17.52
N ASN A 481 8.98 -23.92 18.28
CA ASN A 481 9.22 -25.32 17.94
C ASN A 481 8.09 -25.96 17.11
N VAL A 482 7.02 -25.22 16.82
CA VAL A 482 5.88 -25.72 16.04
C VAL A 482 6.30 -25.82 14.57
N GLY A 483 6.32 -27.03 14.03
CA GLY A 483 6.72 -27.30 12.65
C GLY A 483 5.79 -28.25 11.91
N ARG A 484 5.89 -28.25 10.57
CA ARG A 484 5.01 -29.00 9.65
C ARG A 484 4.88 -30.51 9.92
N ARG A 485 5.74 -31.10 10.76
CA ARG A 485 5.71 -32.53 11.08
C ARG A 485 4.43 -32.98 11.81
N ILE A 486 3.77 -32.07 12.52
CA ILE A 486 2.52 -32.35 13.23
C ILE A 486 1.29 -32.21 12.33
N LEU A 487 1.42 -31.65 11.12
CA LEU A 487 0.28 -31.43 10.25
C LEU A 487 -0.05 -32.69 9.44
N ARG A 488 -1.33 -33.00 9.33
CA ARG A 488 -1.87 -34.05 8.47
C ARG A 488 -3.08 -33.53 7.69
N ALA A 489 -3.22 -33.95 6.44
CA ALA A 489 -4.46 -33.74 5.70
C ALA A 489 -5.50 -34.77 6.15
N LYS A 490 -6.73 -34.34 6.42
CA LYS A 490 -7.87 -35.19 6.82
C LYS A 490 -8.45 -35.98 5.64
N ASP A 491 -8.26 -35.47 4.43
CA ASP A 491 -8.76 -36.07 3.19
C ASP A 491 -7.72 -36.02 2.05
N MET A 492 -8.02 -36.77 0.99
CA MET A 492 -7.13 -36.93 -0.17
C MET A 492 -6.98 -35.63 -0.99
N GLU A 493 -8.01 -34.80 -1.07
CA GLU A 493 -7.98 -33.55 -1.83
C GLU A 493 -7.04 -32.55 -1.16
N THR A 494 -7.19 -32.37 0.16
CA THR A 494 -6.32 -31.53 0.98
C THR A 494 -4.88 -32.02 0.92
N ALA A 495 -4.64 -33.34 0.99
CA ALA A 495 -3.30 -33.91 0.83
C ALA A 495 -2.70 -33.60 -0.54
N ALA A 496 -3.52 -33.69 -1.61
CA ALA A 496 -3.09 -33.44 -2.98
C ALA A 496 -2.75 -31.96 -3.24
N ILE A 497 -3.47 -31.00 -2.65
CA ILE A 497 -3.23 -29.57 -2.90
C ILE A 497 -2.19 -28.94 -1.97
N SER A 498 -2.04 -29.45 -0.75
CA SER A 498 -1.14 -28.85 0.28
C SER A 498 0.24 -29.51 0.36
N GLY A 499 0.37 -30.73 -0.17
CA GLY A 499 1.55 -31.58 0.02
C GLY A 499 1.73 -32.08 1.45
N LEU A 500 0.70 -31.99 2.30
CA LEU A 500 0.69 -32.59 3.62
C LEU A 500 0.49 -34.10 3.52
N ARG A 501 0.92 -34.83 4.56
CA ARG A 501 0.70 -36.29 4.64
C ARG A 501 -0.76 -36.53 5.00
N LEU A 502 -1.42 -37.45 4.29
CA LEU A 502 -2.76 -37.89 4.65
C LEU A 502 -2.74 -38.58 6.02
N ILE A 503 -3.80 -38.43 6.83
CA ILE A 503 -3.93 -39.17 8.08
C ILE A 503 -3.77 -40.68 7.81
N GLY A 504 -2.95 -41.35 8.63
CA GLY A 504 -2.58 -42.76 8.44
C GLY A 504 -1.41 -42.99 7.49
N PHE A 505 -0.85 -41.95 6.86
CA PHE A 505 0.32 -42.03 5.99
C PHE A 505 1.54 -41.36 6.61
N GLU A 506 2.70 -42.02 6.49
CA GLU A 506 3.99 -41.51 6.97
C GLU A 506 4.75 -40.67 5.94
N ARG A 507 4.29 -40.67 4.68
CA ARG A 507 4.90 -39.91 3.58
C ARG A 507 3.84 -39.12 2.81
N PRO A 508 4.21 -37.99 2.18
CA PRO A 508 3.32 -37.29 1.26
C PRO A 508 2.87 -38.19 0.12
N LEU A 509 1.77 -37.82 -0.54
CA LEU A 509 1.30 -38.53 -1.72
C LEU A 509 2.38 -38.54 -2.83
N PRO A 510 2.45 -39.57 -3.67
CA PRO A 510 3.50 -39.73 -4.68
C PRO A 510 3.72 -38.51 -5.58
N MET A 511 2.65 -37.76 -5.92
CA MET A 511 2.72 -36.54 -6.73
C MET A 511 3.61 -35.44 -6.13
N TRP A 512 3.83 -35.44 -4.81
CA TRP A 512 4.66 -34.48 -4.08
C TRP A 512 6.07 -34.98 -3.81
N LEU A 513 6.38 -36.23 -4.11
CA LEU A 513 7.70 -36.80 -3.82
C LEU A 513 8.78 -36.36 -4.82
N GLY A 514 8.39 -35.73 -5.95
CA GLY A 514 9.31 -35.44 -7.05
C GLY A 514 9.88 -36.74 -7.65
N ASN A 515 10.26 -36.72 -8.93
CA ASN A 515 11.14 -37.76 -9.48
C ASN A 515 12.59 -37.37 -9.23
#